data_AF-A0A6P5CIY8-F1
#
_entry.id   AF-A0A6P5CIY8-F1
#
_cell.length_a   1.000
_cell.length_b   1.000
_cell.length_c   1.000
_cell.angle_alpha   90.00
_cell.angle_beta   90.00
_cell.angle_gamma   90.00
#
_symmetry.space_group_name_H-M   'P 1'
#
loop_
_entity.id
_entity.type
_entity.pdbx_description
1 polymer ?
#
loop_
_entity_poly.entity_id
_entity_poly.type
_entity_poly.pdbx_seq_one_letter_code
_entity_poly.pdbx_strand_id
1 'polypeptide(L)'
;MALRGHSAADCVRIYLTVARKWPFFGAKLFLAKPITPSSLGSTFMWLAVHEDGLSILEYNSMRLIVSYVYKSLMTFGGYQDDFMVVINNAHSKDKPTEKLIFAMAKPKILEITLLIASYINNFYQQKAVHHLSAPALLSAQTQGCQARVMGSQPLLANSRPTKGPTLL
;
A
#
# COMPACT_ATOMS: atom_id res chain seq x y z
N MET A 1 -26.45 12.58 -29.12
CA MET A 1 -25.64 11.93 -30.18
C MET A 1 -24.14 12.15 -29.90
N ALA A 2 -23.58 11.54 -28.85
CA ALA A 2 -22.17 11.78 -28.47
C ALA A 2 -21.22 10.60 -28.80
N LEU A 3 -21.75 9.38 -28.96
CA LEU A 3 -20.96 8.17 -29.23
C LEU A 3 -21.26 7.55 -30.61
N ARG A 4 -22.15 8.15 -31.40
CA ARG A 4 -22.52 7.62 -32.72
C ARG A 4 -21.35 7.75 -33.68
N GLY A 5 -21.01 6.65 -34.38
CA GLY A 5 -19.90 6.60 -35.33
C GLY A 5 -18.56 6.17 -34.73
N HIS A 6 -18.48 5.96 -33.42
CA HIS A 6 -17.29 5.40 -32.76
C HIS A 6 -17.30 3.87 -32.81
N SER A 7 -16.12 3.27 -32.97
CA SER A 7 -15.96 1.82 -32.80
C SER A 7 -16.19 1.41 -31.34
N ALA A 8 -16.42 0.12 -31.08
CA ALA A 8 -16.56 -0.38 -29.72
C ALA A 8 -15.32 -0.07 -28.86
N ALA A 9 -14.11 -0.18 -29.43
CA ALA A 9 -12.86 0.15 -28.75
C ALA A 9 -12.76 1.64 -28.40
N ASP A 10 -13.22 2.52 -29.29
CA ASP A 10 -13.27 3.97 -29.03
C ASP A 10 -14.25 4.30 -27.91
N CYS A 11 -15.44 3.69 -27.94
CA CYS A 11 -16.42 3.83 -26.87
C CYS A 11 -15.86 3.39 -25.51
N VAL A 12 -15.13 2.28 -25.44
CA VAL A 12 -14.47 1.82 -24.21
C VAL A 12 -13.41 2.81 -23.74
N ARG A 13 -12.55 3.32 -24.64
CA ARG A 13 -11.54 4.33 -24.28
C ARG A 13 -12.17 5.61 -23.78
N ILE A 14 -13.20 6.12 -24.45
CA ILE A 14 -13.93 7.32 -24.04
C ILE A 14 -14.57 7.10 -22.67
N TYR A 15 -15.26 5.98 -22.47
CA TYR A 15 -15.87 5.62 -21.20
C TYR A 15 -14.85 5.60 -20.06
N LEU A 16 -13.75 4.86 -20.23
CA LEU A 16 -12.69 4.78 -19.21
C LEU A 16 -12.02 6.12 -18.95
N THR A 17 -11.90 6.99 -19.97
CA THR A 17 -11.34 8.34 -19.82
C THR A 17 -12.22 9.21 -18.93
N VAL A 18 -13.54 9.16 -19.13
CA VAL A 18 -14.48 9.90 -18.30
C VAL A 18 -14.57 9.30 -16.90
N ALA A 19 -14.65 7.97 -16.79
CA ALA A 19 -14.77 7.28 -15.51
C ALA A 19 -13.58 7.54 -14.59
N ARG A 20 -12.35 7.60 -15.13
CA ARG A 20 -11.13 7.94 -14.37
C ARG A 20 -11.12 9.34 -13.79
N LYS A 21 -11.99 10.26 -14.24
CA LYS A 21 -12.09 11.59 -13.64
C LYS A 21 -12.71 11.55 -12.24
N TRP A 22 -13.42 10.48 -11.90
CA TRP A 22 -13.93 10.30 -10.55
C TRP A 22 -12.80 9.89 -9.61
N PRO A 23 -12.57 10.59 -8.47
CA PRO A 23 -11.42 10.33 -7.60
C PRO A 23 -11.33 8.91 -7.05
N PHE A 24 -12.46 8.20 -6.97
CA PHE A 24 -12.55 6.83 -6.47
C PHE A 24 -12.74 5.80 -7.59
N PHE A 25 -12.31 6.12 -8.82
CA PHE A 25 -12.28 5.15 -9.90
C PHE A 25 -11.45 3.92 -9.51
N GLY A 26 -12.03 2.73 -9.65
CA GLY A 26 -11.41 1.48 -9.22
C GLY A 26 -11.58 1.16 -7.73
N ALA A 27 -12.20 2.04 -6.94
CA ALA A 27 -12.54 1.75 -5.55
C ALA A 27 -13.70 0.75 -5.46
N LYS A 28 -13.69 -0.07 -4.42
CA LYS A 28 -14.84 -0.89 -4.04
C LYS A 28 -15.69 -0.15 -3.01
N LEU A 29 -16.97 0.02 -3.32
CA LEU A 29 -17.92 0.69 -2.43
C LEU A 29 -18.67 -0.32 -1.56
N PHE A 30 -18.72 -0.03 -0.26
CA PHE A 30 -19.55 -0.75 0.71
C PHE A 30 -20.57 0.21 1.31
N LEU A 31 -21.84 -0.17 1.25
CA LEU A 31 -22.88 0.56 1.96
C LEU A 31 -22.79 0.23 3.45
N ALA A 32 -22.78 1.26 4.29
CA ALA A 32 -22.58 1.11 5.72
C ALA A 32 -23.45 2.09 6.51
N LYS A 33 -23.91 1.68 7.69
CA LYS A 33 -24.65 2.55 8.61
C LYS A 33 -23.77 2.85 9.84
N PRO A 34 -23.38 4.10 10.10
CA PRO A 34 -22.58 4.44 11.28
C PRO A 34 -23.38 4.15 12.56
N ILE A 35 -22.74 3.58 13.57
CA ILE A 35 -23.36 3.30 14.87
C ILE A 35 -23.16 4.46 15.84
N THR A 36 -22.02 5.14 15.74
CA THR A 36 -21.80 6.39 16.47
C THR A 36 -22.59 7.50 15.78
N PRO A 37 -23.36 8.32 16.51
CA PRO A 37 -24.05 9.45 15.94
C PRO A 37 -23.01 10.49 15.51
N SER A 38 -22.61 10.46 14.24
CA SER A 38 -21.96 11.61 13.64
C SER A 38 -23.01 12.71 13.44
N SER A 39 -22.61 13.96 13.60
CA SER A 39 -23.42 15.17 13.34
C SER A 39 -23.89 15.32 11.89
N LEU A 40 -23.73 14.28 11.07
CA LEU A 40 -23.83 14.31 9.62
C LEU A 40 -25.24 13.99 9.09
N GLY A 41 -26.17 13.60 9.96
CA GLY A 41 -27.60 13.43 9.62
C GLY A 41 -27.92 12.30 8.63
N SER A 42 -26.93 11.63 8.03
CA SER A 42 -27.15 10.55 7.07
C SER A 42 -27.26 9.19 7.78
N THR A 43 -28.33 8.45 7.50
CA THR A 43 -28.54 7.09 8.02
C THR A 43 -27.56 6.08 7.42
N PHE A 44 -27.04 6.38 6.23
CA PHE A 44 -26.10 5.54 5.50
C PHE A 44 -24.96 6.39 4.93
N MET A 45 -23.87 5.72 4.59
CA MET A 45 -22.70 6.27 3.90
C MET A 45 -22.02 5.20 3.06
N TRP A 46 -21.12 5.62 2.18
CA TRP A 46 -20.30 4.72 1.38
C TRP A 46 -18.89 4.64 1.96
N LEU A 47 -18.41 3.43 2.20
CA LEU A 47 -17.00 3.15 2.46
C LEU A 47 -16.36 2.78 1.12
N ALA A 48 -15.53 3.68 0.60
CA ALA A 48 -14.74 3.47 -0.60
C ALA A 48 -13.36 2.94 -0.22
N VAL A 49 -13.09 1.66 -0.51
CA VAL A 49 -11.77 1.05 -0.33
C VAL A 49 -11.02 1.10 -1.65
N HIS A 50 -9.86 1.72 -1.66
CA HIS A 50 -9.02 1.91 -2.84
C HIS A 50 -7.53 1.67 -2.51
N GLU A 51 -6.67 1.80 -3.51
CA GLU A 51 -5.23 1.49 -3.41
C GLU A 51 -4.51 2.31 -2.32
N ASP A 52 -4.89 3.57 -2.14
CA ASP A 52 -4.24 4.46 -1.18
C ASP A 52 -4.84 4.40 0.24
N GLY A 53 -6.03 3.83 0.41
CA GLY A 53 -6.70 3.82 1.72
C GLY A 53 -8.20 3.57 1.72
N LEU A 54 -8.84 4.07 2.77
CA LEU A 54 -10.27 3.99 3.06
C LEU A 54 -10.86 5.41 3.09
N SER A 55 -11.84 5.67 2.24
CA SER A 55 -12.55 6.94 2.19
C SER A 55 -14.03 6.78 2.53
N ILE A 56 -14.59 7.75 3.24
CA ILE A 56 -16.00 7.79 3.61
C ILE A 56 -16.69 8.84 2.73
N LEU A 57 -17.74 8.45 2.02
CA LEU A 57 -18.51 9.33 1.13
C LEU A 57 -19.95 9.47 1.60
N GLU A 58 -20.53 10.64 1.35
CA GLU A 58 -21.94 10.90 1.60
C GLU A 58 -22.82 10.00 0.72
N TYR A 59 -23.90 9.46 1.29
CA TYR A 59 -24.76 8.48 0.63
C TYR A 59 -25.39 8.99 -0.69
N ASN A 60 -25.94 10.21 -0.68
CA ASN A 60 -26.69 10.76 -1.82
C ASN A 60 -25.78 11.38 -2.87
N SER A 61 -24.81 12.20 -2.46
CA SER A 61 -24.00 12.98 -3.39
C SER A 61 -22.70 12.30 -3.80
N MET A 62 -22.31 11.20 -3.14
CA MET A 62 -20.99 10.57 -3.28
C MET A 62 -19.82 11.53 -3.04
N ARG A 63 -20.03 12.66 -2.35
CA ARG A 63 -18.98 13.60 -1.97
C ARG A 63 -18.12 13.01 -0.86
N LEU A 64 -16.83 13.28 -0.94
CA LEU A 64 -15.87 12.88 0.09
C LEU A 64 -16.16 13.61 1.41
N ILE A 65 -16.30 12.84 2.50
CA ILE A 65 -16.39 13.34 3.87
C ILE A 65 -14.99 13.33 4.50
N VAL A 66 -14.32 12.17 4.47
CA VAL A 66 -12.99 11.99 5.05
C VAL A 66 -12.26 10.84 4.36
N SER A 67 -10.93 10.90 4.32
CA SER A 67 -10.07 9.85 3.76
C SER A 67 -8.98 9.49 4.74
N TYR A 68 -8.71 8.19 4.87
CA TYR A 68 -7.72 7.61 5.78
C TYR A 68 -6.75 6.74 4.99
N VAL A 69 -5.46 7.07 5.08
CA VAL A 69 -4.38 6.27 4.49
C VAL A 69 -4.16 4.98 5.29
N TYR A 70 -3.77 3.89 4.63
CA TYR A 70 -3.57 2.61 5.34
C TYR A 70 -2.58 2.67 6.52
N LYS A 71 -1.60 3.57 6.48
CA LYS A 71 -0.64 3.76 7.59
C LYS A 71 -1.27 4.29 8.87
N SER A 72 -2.42 4.97 8.80
CA SER A 72 -3.13 5.46 9.99
C SER A 72 -4.12 4.45 10.55
N LEU A 73 -4.46 3.39 9.79
CA LEU A 73 -5.34 2.33 10.29
C LEU A 73 -4.56 1.46 11.28
N MET A 74 -4.98 1.51 12.54
CA MET A 74 -4.38 0.74 13.63
C MET A 74 -4.94 -0.68 13.70
N THR A 75 -6.25 -0.82 13.55
CA THR A 75 -6.93 -2.11 13.45
C THR A 75 -8.23 -1.96 12.66
N PHE A 76 -8.64 -3.02 11.99
CA PHE A 76 -9.87 -3.09 11.22
C PHE A 76 -10.40 -4.53 11.20
N GLY A 77 -11.72 -4.70 11.17
CA GLY A 77 -12.32 -6.02 11.11
C GLY A 77 -13.71 -6.09 11.72
N GLY A 78 -14.20 -7.31 11.91
CA GLY A 78 -15.44 -7.54 12.63
C GLY A 78 -15.31 -7.22 14.13
N TYR A 79 -16.31 -6.54 14.67
CA TYR A 79 -16.49 -6.28 16.10
C TYR A 79 -17.95 -6.58 16.45
N GLN A 80 -18.18 -7.67 17.19
CA GLN A 80 -19.51 -8.23 17.41
C GLN A 80 -20.18 -8.56 16.07
N ASP A 81 -21.28 -7.88 15.73
CA ASP A 81 -21.99 -8.05 14.46
C ASP A 81 -21.70 -6.93 13.44
N ASP A 82 -20.76 -6.04 13.75
CA ASP A 82 -20.48 -4.81 13.00
C ASP A 82 -19.05 -4.75 12.45
N PHE A 83 -18.80 -3.86 11.50
CA PHE A 83 -17.45 -3.53 11.05
C PHE A 83 -16.86 -2.41 11.90
N MET A 84 -15.64 -2.60 12.38
CA MET A 84 -14.90 -1.62 13.17
C MET A 84 -13.60 -1.26 12.46
N VAL A 85 -13.23 0.03 12.53
CA VAL A 85 -11.90 0.51 12.17
C VAL A 85 -11.44 1.52 13.22
N VAL A 86 -10.19 1.37 13.66
CA VAL A 86 -9.53 2.27 14.61
C VAL A 86 -8.41 2.98 13.87
N ILE A 87 -8.40 4.29 13.99
CA ILE A 87 -7.55 5.18 13.22
C ILE A 87 -6.69 5.97 14.20
N ASN A 88 -5.41 6.13 13.88
CA ASN A 88 -4.51 7.03 14.58
C ASN A 88 -4.78 8.47 14.12
N ASN A 89 -5.26 9.31 15.02
CA ASN A 89 -5.46 10.74 14.77
C ASN A 89 -4.31 11.53 15.40
N ALA A 90 -3.23 11.69 14.64
CA ALA A 90 -2.06 12.44 15.07
C ALA A 90 -2.31 13.96 15.25
N HIS A 91 -3.49 14.46 14.85
CA HIS A 91 -3.82 15.89 14.87
C HIS A 91 -4.56 16.33 16.14
N SER A 92 -5.07 15.41 16.97
CA SER A 92 -5.77 15.72 18.22
C SER A 92 -4.95 15.33 19.44
N LYS A 93 -4.48 16.33 20.21
CA LYS A 93 -3.70 16.14 21.44
C LYS A 93 -4.45 15.33 22.52
N ASP A 94 -5.77 15.39 22.55
CA ASP A 94 -6.59 14.79 23.62
C ASP A 94 -7.13 13.39 23.28
N LYS A 95 -7.23 13.05 21.98
CA LYS A 95 -7.70 11.73 21.51
C LYS A 95 -6.78 11.25 20.40
N PRO A 96 -5.74 10.47 20.73
CA PRO A 96 -4.79 10.00 19.73
C PRO A 96 -5.40 8.98 18.77
N THR A 97 -6.57 8.41 19.11
CA THR A 97 -7.24 7.41 18.28
C THR A 97 -8.73 7.71 18.11
N GLU A 98 -9.21 7.43 16.91
CA GLU A 98 -10.61 7.53 16.51
C GLU A 98 -11.13 6.12 16.22
N LYS A 99 -12.20 5.71 16.91
CA LYS A 99 -12.87 4.42 16.69
C LYS A 99 -14.15 4.64 15.90
N LEU A 100 -14.24 4.05 14.72
CA LEU A 100 -15.43 4.05 13.87
C LEU A 100 -16.06 2.66 13.87
N ILE A 101 -17.39 2.62 13.97
CA ILE A 101 -18.16 1.37 13.94
C ILE A 101 -19.33 1.54 12.96
N PHE A 102 -19.50 0.55 12.11
CA PHE A 102 -20.50 0.53 11.06
C PHE A 102 -21.28 -0.77 11.05
N ALA A 103 -22.61 -0.67 11.09
CA ALA A 103 -23.49 -1.80 10.89
C ALA A 103 -23.43 -2.28 9.44
N MET A 104 -23.07 -3.54 9.27
CA MET A 104 -22.86 -4.21 7.98
C MET A 104 -23.20 -5.70 8.11
N ALA A 105 -23.64 -6.35 7.03
CA ALA A 105 -23.85 -7.80 7.06
C ALA A 105 -22.51 -8.57 7.18
N LYS A 106 -22.50 -9.68 7.92
CA LYS A 106 -21.28 -10.50 8.15
C LYS A 106 -20.47 -10.84 6.89
N PRO A 107 -21.08 -11.25 5.76
CA PRO A 107 -20.31 -11.48 4.53
C PRO A 107 -19.61 -10.21 4.01
N LYS A 108 -20.23 -9.04 4.17
CA LYS A 108 -19.64 -7.75 3.78
C LYS A 108 -18.51 -7.32 4.70
N ILE A 109 -18.62 -7.61 6.00
CA ILE A 109 -17.54 -7.41 6.98
C ILE A 109 -16.30 -8.21 6.57
N LEU A 110 -16.47 -9.48 6.22
CA LEU A 110 -15.36 -10.31 5.76
C LEU A 110 -14.75 -9.77 4.46
N GLU A 111 -15.61 -9.41 3.50
CA GLU A 111 -15.19 -8.90 2.19
C GLU A 111 -14.38 -7.60 2.29
N ILE A 112 -14.82 -6.62 3.10
CA ILE A 112 -14.10 -5.36 3.30
C ILE A 112 -12.78 -5.59 4.06
N THR A 113 -12.79 -6.46 5.07
CA THR A 113 -11.59 -6.79 5.86
C THR A 113 -10.51 -7.42 5.00
N LEU A 114 -10.88 -8.42 4.20
CA LEU A 114 -9.95 -9.09 3.30
C LEU A 114 -9.41 -8.14 2.22
N LEU A 115 -10.25 -7.24 1.70
CA LEU A 115 -9.80 -6.28 0.71
C LEU A 115 -8.78 -5.29 1.28
N ILE A 116 -9.04 -4.72 2.46
CA ILE A 116 -8.10 -3.82 3.15
C ILE A 116 -6.78 -4.55 3.43
N ALA A 117 -6.86 -5.77 3.98
CA ALA A 117 -5.67 -6.57 4.23
C ALA A 117 -4.88 -6.86 2.94
N SER A 118 -5.57 -7.14 1.84
CA SER A 118 -4.94 -7.37 0.53
C SER A 118 -4.19 -6.13 0.03
N TYR A 119 -4.78 -4.93 0.13
CA TYR A 119 -4.10 -3.70 -0.28
C TYR A 119 -2.86 -3.41 0.58
N ILE A 120 -2.98 -3.55 1.90
CA ILE A 120 -1.86 -3.38 2.84
C ILE A 120 -0.73 -4.37 2.51
N ASN A 121 -1.06 -5.64 2.28
CA ASN A 121 -0.07 -6.67 1.94
C ASN A 121 0.59 -6.38 0.58
N ASN A 122 -0.16 -5.93 -0.42
CA ASN A 122 0.40 -5.59 -1.72
C ASN A 122 1.39 -4.41 -1.61
N PHE A 123 1.05 -3.38 -0.83
CA PHE A 123 1.94 -2.25 -0.57
C PHE A 123 3.28 -2.66 0.05
N TYR A 124 3.25 -3.58 1.03
CA TYR A 124 4.48 -4.10 1.63
C TYR A 124 5.32 -4.93 0.65
N GLN A 125 4.69 -5.74 -0.20
CA GLN A 125 5.40 -6.56 -1.19
C GLN A 125 6.06 -5.70 -2.28
N GLN A 126 5.38 -4.67 -2.78
CA GLN A 126 5.98 -3.73 -3.72
C GLN A 126 7.27 -3.10 -3.14
N LYS A 127 7.24 -2.68 -1.87
CA LYS A 127 8.41 -2.11 -1.19
C LYS A 127 9.56 -3.11 -1.04
N ALA A 128 9.27 -4.39 -0.82
CA ALA A 128 10.29 -5.44 -0.74
C ALA A 128 10.95 -5.70 -2.12
N VAL A 129 10.17 -5.74 -3.20
CA VAL A 129 10.69 -5.94 -4.57
C VAL A 129 11.56 -4.77 -5.02
N HIS A 130 11.16 -3.53 -4.74
CA HIS A 130 11.97 -2.37 -5.09
C HIS A 130 13.32 -2.33 -4.35
N HIS A 131 13.42 -2.89 -3.14
CA HIS A 131 14.69 -2.98 -2.42
C HIS A 131 15.60 -4.14 -2.91
N LEU A 132 15.02 -5.20 -3.48
CA LEU A 132 15.77 -6.29 -4.11
C LEU A 132 16.22 -5.96 -5.54
N SER A 133 15.68 -4.90 -6.13
CA SER A 133 15.99 -4.48 -7.52
C SER A 133 17.18 -3.53 -7.63
N ALA A 134 17.97 -3.33 -6.56
CA ALA A 134 19.20 -2.55 -6.67
C ALA A 134 20.14 -3.23 -7.68
N PRO A 135 20.48 -2.59 -8.82
CA PRO A 135 21.43 -3.17 -9.75
C PRO A 135 22.77 -3.23 -9.03
N ALA A 136 23.25 -4.44 -8.74
CA ALA A 136 24.66 -4.65 -8.45
C ALA A 136 25.41 -4.20 -9.70
N LEU A 137 25.94 -2.97 -9.70
CA LEU A 137 26.91 -2.53 -10.69
C LEU A 137 28.15 -3.40 -10.49
N LEU A 138 28.19 -4.52 -11.22
CA LEU A 138 29.41 -5.27 -11.46
C LEU A 138 30.40 -4.28 -12.06
N SER A 139 31.42 -3.89 -11.28
CA SER A 139 32.56 -3.15 -11.81
C SER A 139 33.22 -4.05 -12.84
N ALA A 140 32.95 -3.78 -14.11
CA ALA A 140 33.70 -4.34 -15.23
C ALA A 140 35.13 -3.80 -15.15
N GLN A 141 36.00 -4.53 -14.44
CA GLN A 141 37.43 -4.33 -14.57
C GLN A 141 37.88 -5.10 -15.81
N THR A 142 37.96 -4.38 -16.92
CA THR A 142 38.66 -4.80 -18.14
C THR A 142 40.08 -5.24 -17.78
N GLN A 143 40.36 -6.53 -17.85
CA GLN A 143 41.73 -7.04 -17.96
C GLN A 143 41.83 -7.94 -19.18
N GLY A 144 42.70 -7.50 -20.09
CA GLY A 144 42.84 -7.99 -21.45
C GLY A 144 43.55 -9.34 -21.57
N CYS A 145 43.64 -9.74 -22.84
CA CYS A 145 44.14 -10.98 -23.40
C CYS A 145 45.42 -11.58 -22.78
N GLN A 146 45.44 -12.91 -22.84
CA GLN A 146 46.52 -13.84 -22.50
C GLN A 146 47.86 -13.57 -23.22
N ALA A 147 48.98 -13.88 -22.54
CA ALA A 147 50.15 -14.52 -23.14
C ALA A 147 51.08 -15.15 -22.06
N ARG A 148 51.48 -16.41 -22.27
CA ARG A 148 52.43 -17.22 -21.48
C ARG A 148 53.89 -16.83 -21.76
N VAL A 149 54.75 -16.77 -20.73
CA VAL A 149 56.22 -17.07 -20.76
C VAL A 149 56.65 -17.40 -19.30
N MET A 150 56.92 -18.65 -18.92
CA MET A 150 58.20 -19.39 -18.89
C MET A 150 59.32 -18.79 -18.01
N GLY A 151 59.59 -19.45 -16.86
CA GLY A 151 60.96 -19.73 -16.39
C GLY A 151 61.56 -18.89 -15.26
N SER A 152 61.98 -19.60 -14.19
CA SER A 152 63.12 -19.33 -13.25
C SER A 152 62.79 -18.86 -11.82
N GLN A 153 63.09 -19.73 -10.85
CA GLN A 153 63.16 -19.57 -9.38
C GLN A 153 64.47 -18.87 -8.93
N PRO A 154 64.78 -18.66 -7.62
CA PRO A 154 63.97 -18.47 -6.38
C PRO A 154 64.49 -17.28 -5.52
N LEU A 155 63.94 -17.04 -4.30
CA LEU A 155 64.67 -16.89 -3.01
C LEU A 155 63.78 -16.26 -1.90
N LEU A 156 63.62 -17.01 -0.79
CA LEU A 156 63.66 -16.62 0.64
C LEU A 156 62.72 -15.48 1.15
N ALA A 157 62.06 -15.51 2.31
CA ALA A 157 62.02 -16.40 3.46
C ALA A 157 60.79 -16.05 4.34
N ASN A 158 60.37 -17.02 5.18
CA ASN A 158 59.83 -16.92 6.55
C ASN A 158 59.51 -15.52 7.13
N SER A 159 58.49 -15.26 7.96
CA SER A 159 57.74 -16.13 8.89
C SER A 159 56.66 -15.28 9.60
N ARG A 160 55.50 -15.89 9.89
CA ARG A 160 54.50 -15.50 10.93
C ARG A 160 55.11 -15.70 12.36
N PRO A 161 54.41 -15.52 13.52
CA PRO A 161 53.21 -14.74 13.93
C PRO A 161 53.27 -14.12 15.38
N THR A 162 52.13 -13.54 15.84
CA THR A 162 51.67 -13.28 17.25
C THR A 162 52.29 -12.11 18.02
N LYS A 163 51.65 -11.36 18.94
CA LYS A 163 50.60 -11.58 19.97
C LYS A 163 49.86 -10.25 20.33
N GLY A 164 48.68 -10.35 20.96
CA GLY A 164 48.01 -9.26 21.72
C GLY A 164 48.77 -8.87 23.02
N PRO A 165 48.28 -7.94 23.87
CA PRO A 165 47.16 -8.23 24.79
C PRO A 165 46.27 -7.04 25.27
N THR A 166 45.34 -7.45 26.14
CA THR A 166 44.27 -6.93 27.02
C THR A 166 44.52 -5.74 28.00
N LEU A 167 43.40 -5.05 28.34
CA LEU A 167 42.99 -4.23 29.52
C LEU A 167 44.00 -3.35 30.29
N LEU A 168 43.62 -2.08 30.46
CA LEU A 168 43.23 -1.46 31.74
C LEU A 168 42.24 -0.32 31.48
#